data_AF-A0A7Y3MXD5-F1
#
_entry.id   AF-A0A7Y3MXD5-F1
#
_cell.length_a   1.000
_cell.length_b   1.000
_cell.length_c   1.000
_cell.angle_alpha   90.00
_cell.angle_beta   90.00
_cell.angle_gamma   90.00
#
_symmetry.space_group_name_H-M   'P 1'
#
loop_
_entity.id
_entity.type
_entity.pdbx_description
1 polymer ?
#
loop_
_entity_poly.entity_id
_entity_poly.type
_entity_poly.pdbx_seq_one_letter_code
_entity_poly.pdbx_strand_id
1 'polypeptide(L)'
;MDSRSGRAGVGHEHGPLAARARPAEPEPVRLHGSLFRTRCTGCSAEEAYPINQETGTIPRCPTCHAALRPAVVWFGEGLASTDIERSLQWAREAAVTLSIGTSALVYPAAQIPFTTLATGGIVIEINPVATPLTEHADFHVCAPATAAVPAVLGAGPS
;
A
#
# COMPACT_ATOMS: atom_id res chain seq x y z
N MET A 1 -27.00 28.31 20.13
CA MET A 1 -26.33 27.27 20.92
C MET A 1 -25.32 26.64 20.00
N ASP A 2 -24.06 26.99 20.24
CA ASP A 2 -22.92 26.89 19.36
C ASP A 2 -22.05 25.72 19.82
N SER A 3 -21.58 24.88 18.90
CA SER A 3 -20.42 24.01 19.12
C SER A 3 -19.96 23.38 17.80
N ARG A 4 -19.30 24.19 16.96
CA ARG A 4 -18.33 23.68 15.99
C ARG A 4 -17.09 23.21 16.76
N SER A 5 -16.91 21.91 16.95
CA SER A 5 -15.60 21.37 17.36
C SER A 5 -14.80 20.98 16.12
N GLY A 6 -14.26 21.99 15.42
CA GLY A 6 -13.16 21.78 14.49
C GLY A 6 -11.89 21.58 15.32
N ARG A 7 -11.37 20.35 15.41
CA ARG A 7 -10.00 20.17 15.88
C ARG A 7 -9.07 20.57 14.73
N ALA A 8 -8.32 21.62 14.96
CA ALA A 8 -7.20 22.04 14.13
C ALA A 8 -6.22 20.87 13.96
N GLY A 9 -5.78 20.64 12.72
CA GLY A 9 -4.70 19.68 12.44
C GLY A 9 -3.47 20.07 13.24
N VAL A 10 -2.86 19.09 13.91
CA VAL A 10 -1.58 19.27 14.60
C VAL A 10 -0.50 19.38 13.53
N GLY A 11 -0.27 20.60 13.04
CA GLY A 11 0.81 20.85 12.09
C GLY A 11 2.14 20.85 12.82
N HIS A 12 2.95 19.82 12.60
CA HIS A 12 4.37 19.88 12.94
C HIS A 12 5.08 20.82 11.95
N GLU A 13 5.93 21.71 12.46
CA GLU A 13 6.74 22.59 11.63
C GLU A 13 7.88 21.78 10.97
N HIS A 14 7.73 21.49 9.67
CA HIS A 14 8.78 20.81 8.90
C HIS A 14 9.66 21.84 8.17
N GLY A 15 10.98 21.64 8.25
CA GLY A 15 11.93 22.34 7.39
C GLY A 15 11.69 22.05 5.90
N PRO A 16 12.32 22.81 5.00
CA PRO A 16 12.12 22.64 3.56
C PRO A 16 12.48 21.21 3.12
N LEU A 17 11.59 20.57 2.35
CA LEU A 17 11.88 19.26 1.78
C LEU A 17 13.07 19.35 0.84
N ALA A 18 14.15 18.64 1.15
CA ALA A 18 15.26 18.49 0.23
C ALA A 18 14.79 17.75 -1.03
N ALA A 19 15.11 18.30 -2.20
CA ALA A 19 14.83 17.65 -3.48
C ALA A 19 15.59 16.31 -3.56
N ARG A 20 14.86 15.18 -3.56
CA ARG A 20 15.41 13.85 -3.78
C ARG A 20 15.16 13.42 -5.23
N ALA A 21 16.12 12.72 -5.83
CA ALA A 21 16.01 12.29 -7.23
C ALA A 21 14.78 11.40 -7.44
N ARG A 22 14.01 11.68 -8.49
CA ARG A 22 12.83 10.88 -8.88
C ARG A 22 13.31 9.70 -9.74
N PRO A 23 13.17 8.45 -9.29
CA PRO A 23 13.48 7.31 -10.17
C PRO A 23 12.55 7.30 -11.39
N ALA A 24 13.05 6.80 -12.52
CA ALA A 24 12.22 6.48 -13.69
C ALA A 24 11.11 5.51 -13.27
N GLU A 25 9.87 5.78 -13.72
CA GLU A 25 8.59 5.11 -13.37
C GLU A 25 8.78 3.64 -12.92
N PRO A 26 9.08 3.37 -11.63
CA PRO A 26 9.42 2.02 -11.20
C PRO A 26 8.14 1.18 -11.15
N GLU A 27 8.24 -0.09 -11.56
CA GLU A 27 7.12 -1.03 -11.45
C GLU A 27 6.61 -1.09 -10.00
N PRO A 28 5.29 -1.02 -9.75
CA PRO A 28 4.74 -1.03 -8.41
C PRO A 28 5.08 -2.34 -7.68
N VAL A 29 5.50 -2.23 -6.42
CA VAL A 29 5.73 -3.39 -5.56
C VAL A 29 4.39 -3.94 -5.08
N ARG A 30 4.12 -5.22 -5.36
CA ARG A 30 2.86 -5.90 -5.04
C ARG A 30 3.05 -6.82 -3.83
N LEU A 31 3.08 -6.23 -2.63
CA LEU A 31 3.34 -6.93 -1.37
C LEU A 31 2.47 -8.19 -1.16
N HIS A 32 1.23 -8.18 -1.65
CA HIS A 32 0.27 -9.27 -1.46
C HIS A 32 0.04 -10.10 -2.73
N GLY A 33 0.94 -9.98 -3.71
CA GLY A 33 0.87 -10.72 -4.96
C GLY A 33 -0.19 -10.19 -5.92
N SER A 34 -0.77 -11.08 -6.73
CA SER A 34 -1.71 -10.72 -7.78
C SER A 34 -2.83 -11.74 -7.92
N LEU A 35 -4.07 -11.24 -7.98
CA LEU A 35 -5.26 -12.02 -8.34
C LEU A 35 -5.24 -12.51 -9.79
N PHE A 36 -4.45 -11.85 -10.65
CA PHE A 36 -4.38 -12.15 -12.09
C PHE A 36 -3.26 -13.13 -12.45
N ARG A 37 -2.62 -13.72 -11.45
CA ARG A 37 -1.62 -14.77 -11.61
C ARG A 37 -2.03 -15.97 -10.76
N THR A 38 -1.54 -17.14 -11.12
CA THR A 38 -1.77 -18.37 -10.34
C THR A 38 -0.47 -18.89 -9.76
N ARG A 39 -0.55 -19.47 -8.57
CA ARG A 39 0.53 -20.20 -7.90
C ARG A 39 0.12 -21.65 -7.71
N CYS A 40 1.03 -22.57 -8.00
CA CYS A 40 0.85 -23.99 -7.71
C CYS A 40 1.06 -24.30 -6.23
N THR A 41 0.18 -25.11 -5.64
CA THR A 41 0.33 -25.55 -4.23
C THR A 41 1.36 -26.67 -4.03
N GLY A 42 1.83 -27.29 -5.11
CA GLY A 42 2.81 -28.38 -5.07
C GLY A 42 4.23 -27.91 -5.36
N CYS A 43 4.46 -27.31 -6.53
CA CYS A 43 5.79 -26.90 -6.98
C CYS A 43 6.07 -25.38 -6.86
N SER A 44 5.12 -24.60 -6.37
CA SER A 44 5.22 -23.13 -6.21
C SER A 44 5.43 -22.34 -7.51
N ALA A 45 5.37 -22.97 -8.68
CA ALA A 45 5.43 -22.28 -9.96
C ALA A 45 4.32 -21.23 -10.07
N GLU A 46 4.67 -20.06 -10.61
CA GLU A 46 3.73 -18.95 -10.82
C GLU A 46 3.64 -18.56 -12.29
N GLU A 47 2.42 -18.53 -12.82
CA GLU A 47 2.14 -18.25 -14.22
C GLU A 47 0.99 -17.27 -14.37
N ALA A 48 0.95 -16.56 -15.50
CA ALA A 48 -0.21 -15.78 -15.92
C ALA A 48 -1.29 -16.74 -16.47
N TYR A 49 -1.92 -17.50 -15.58
CA TYR A 49 -2.98 -18.42 -15.97
C TYR A 49 -4.35 -17.80 -15.67
N PRO A 50 -5.28 -17.74 -16.64
CA PRO A 50 -6.63 -17.31 -16.34
C PRO A 50 -7.28 -18.35 -15.44
N ILE A 51 -7.65 -17.95 -14.22
CA ILE A 51 -8.56 -18.75 -13.40
C ILE A 51 -9.90 -18.70 -14.12
N ASN A 52 -10.21 -19.76 -14.88
CA ASN A 52 -11.53 -19.88 -15.51
C ASN A 52 -12.56 -20.14 -14.40
N GLN A 53 -13.26 -19.07 -14.00
CA GLN A 53 -14.31 -19.15 -12.97
C GLN A 53 -15.58 -19.85 -13.48
N GLU A 54 -15.74 -20.00 -14.80
CA GLU A 54 -16.98 -20.47 -15.42
C GLU A 54 -17.20 -21.97 -15.26
N THR A 55 -16.13 -22.75 -15.06
CA THR A 55 -16.23 -24.21 -15.02
C THR A 55 -16.55 -24.76 -13.63
N GLY A 56 -16.46 -23.94 -12.57
CA GLY A 56 -16.61 -24.39 -11.18
C GLY A 56 -15.56 -25.40 -10.72
N THR A 57 -14.52 -25.63 -11.53
CA THR A 57 -13.46 -26.62 -11.27
C THR A 57 -12.16 -25.94 -10.86
N ILE A 58 -11.45 -26.53 -9.90
CA ILE A 58 -10.14 -26.02 -9.47
C ILE A 58 -9.10 -26.32 -10.55
N PRO A 59 -8.43 -25.31 -11.13
CA PRO A 59 -7.42 -25.52 -12.17
C PRO A 59 -6.22 -26.31 -11.63
N ARG A 60 -5.55 -27.08 -12.50
CA ARG A 60 -4.45 -27.96 -12.15
C ARG A 60 -3.15 -27.53 -12.80
N CYS A 61 -2.05 -27.67 -12.07
CA CYS A 61 -0.72 -27.35 -12.57
C CYS A 61 -0.36 -28.27 -13.74
N PRO A 62 0.10 -27.74 -14.88
CA PRO A 62 0.47 -28.56 -16.04
C PRO A 62 1.72 -29.42 -15.77
N THR A 63 2.54 -29.06 -14.79
CA THR A 63 3.79 -29.75 -14.47
C THR A 63 3.63 -30.83 -13.41
N CYS A 64 2.89 -30.57 -12.32
CA CYS A 64 2.79 -31.49 -11.18
C CYS A 64 1.36 -31.88 -10.81
N HIS A 65 0.37 -31.41 -11.57
CA HIS A 65 -1.07 -31.71 -11.38
C HIS A 65 -1.68 -31.31 -10.03
N ALA A 66 -0.93 -30.66 -9.13
CA ALA A 66 -1.46 -30.07 -7.92
C ALA A 66 -2.43 -28.91 -8.23
N ALA A 67 -3.21 -28.50 -7.23
CA ALA A 67 -4.14 -27.39 -7.38
C ALA A 67 -3.40 -26.08 -7.69
N LEU A 68 -3.97 -25.27 -8.58
CA LEU A 68 -3.61 -23.88 -8.78
C LEU A 68 -4.53 -23.00 -7.94
N ARG A 69 -3.97 -21.95 -7.37
CA ARG A 69 -4.69 -20.92 -6.63
C ARG A 69 -4.26 -19.53 -7.12
N PRO A 70 -5.01 -18.45 -6.86
CA PRO A 70 -4.51 -17.11 -7.12
C PRO A 70 -3.17 -16.88 -6.43
N ALA A 71 -2.21 -16.24 -7.10
CA ALA A 71 -0.88 -15.91 -6.59
C ALA A 71 -0.93 -14.69 -5.66
N VAL A 72 -1.90 -14.69 -4.75
CA VAL A 72 -2.01 -13.74 -3.64
C VAL A 72 -1.44 -14.36 -2.37
N VAL A 73 -0.92 -13.52 -1.49
CA VAL A 73 -0.42 -13.98 -0.19
C VAL A 73 -1.60 -14.21 0.76
N TRP A 74 -1.67 -15.38 1.36
CA TRP A 74 -2.70 -15.75 2.33
C TRP A 74 -2.25 -15.47 3.76
N PHE A 75 -3.19 -15.35 4.69
CA PHE A 75 -2.85 -15.27 6.10
C PHE A 75 -2.04 -16.49 6.53
N GLY A 76 -0.95 -16.27 7.26
CA GLY A 76 0.01 -17.29 7.66
C GLY A 76 1.13 -17.54 6.64
N GLU A 77 1.02 -17.01 5.42
CA GLU A 77 2.13 -17.01 4.46
C GLU A 77 2.99 -15.75 4.62
N GLY A 78 4.30 -15.90 4.40
CA GLY A 78 5.21 -14.76 4.35
C GLY A 78 5.04 -13.97 3.06
N LEU A 79 5.15 -12.64 3.12
CA LEU A 79 5.35 -11.85 1.91
C LEU A 79 6.77 -12.10 1.36
N ALA A 80 6.99 -11.80 0.08
CA ALA A 80 8.32 -11.89 -0.51
C ALA A 80 9.28 -10.89 0.16
N SER A 81 10.40 -11.38 0.71
CA SER A 81 11.38 -10.54 1.41
C SER A 81 11.92 -9.42 0.53
N THR A 82 12.17 -9.70 -0.76
CA THR A 82 12.64 -8.72 -1.74
C THR A 82 11.68 -7.54 -1.91
N ASP A 83 10.37 -7.79 -1.84
CA ASP A 83 9.34 -6.77 -2.01
C ASP A 83 9.20 -5.93 -0.74
N ILE A 84 9.26 -6.56 0.44
CA ILE A 84 9.30 -5.85 1.72
C ILE A 84 10.53 -4.96 1.79
N GLU A 85 11.72 -5.51 1.54
CA GLU A 85 13.00 -4.80 1.60
C GLU A 85 13.02 -3.61 0.66
N ARG A 86 12.57 -3.79 -0.59
CA ARG A 86 12.44 -2.71 -1.57
C ARG A 86 11.48 -1.62 -1.10
N SER A 87 10.31 -2.00 -0.58
CA SER A 87 9.31 -1.05 -0.09
C SER A 87 9.84 -0.23 1.10
N LEU A 88 10.52 -0.88 2.05
CA LEU A 88 11.12 -0.22 3.20
C LEU A 88 12.31 0.67 2.79
N GLN A 89 13.09 0.25 1.79
CA GLN A 89 14.17 1.09 1.26
C GLN A 89 13.61 2.38 0.65
N TRP A 90 12.58 2.27 -0.19
CA TRP A 90 11.91 3.44 -0.75
C TRP A 90 11.30 4.32 0.34
N ALA A 91 10.72 3.73 1.39
CA ALA A 91 10.17 4.49 2.51
C ALA A 91 11.23 5.30 3.27
N ARG A 92 12.44 4.75 3.47
CA ARG A 92 13.59 5.46 4.08
C ARG A 92 14.09 6.61 3.21
N GLU A 93 14.00 6.45 1.90
CA GLU A 93 14.45 7.44 0.92
C GLU A 93 13.35 8.44 0.54
N ALA A 94 12.10 8.20 0.92
CA ALA A 94 11.00 9.09 0.61
C ALA A 94 11.09 10.40 1.41
N ALA A 95 10.96 11.53 0.72
CA ALA A 95 10.75 12.82 1.38
C ALA A 95 9.29 12.97 1.84
N VAL A 96 8.35 12.35 1.10
CA VAL A 96 6.92 12.27 1.41
C VAL A 96 6.42 10.86 1.12
N THR A 97 5.62 10.30 2.03
CA THR A 97 4.85 9.08 1.83
C THR A 97 3.36 9.39 1.95
N LEU A 98 2.58 8.99 0.93
CA LEU A 98 1.12 9.04 0.96
C LEU A 98 0.59 7.66 1.37
N SER A 99 -0.10 7.58 2.50
CA SER A 99 -0.84 6.38 2.92
C SER A 99 -2.32 6.55 2.57
N ILE A 100 -2.83 5.78 1.60
CA ILE A 100 -4.16 6.03 1.01
C ILE A 100 -5.03 4.79 1.16
N GLY A 101 -6.21 4.94 1.80
CA GLY A 101 -7.25 3.91 1.79
C GLY A 101 -6.87 2.58 2.45
N THR A 102 -6.08 2.62 3.53
CA THR A 102 -5.67 1.45 4.30
C THR A 102 -6.11 1.58 5.75
N SER A 103 -6.32 0.46 6.44
CA SER A 103 -6.56 0.45 7.89
C SER A 103 -5.29 0.57 8.73
N ALA A 104 -4.10 0.47 8.10
CA ALA A 104 -2.80 0.48 8.77
C ALA A 104 -2.63 -0.59 9.88
N LEU A 105 -3.30 -1.74 9.77
CA LEU A 105 -3.24 -2.82 10.78
C LEU A 105 -2.45 -4.06 10.34
N VAL A 106 -2.24 -4.25 9.03
CA VAL A 106 -1.66 -5.50 8.50
C VAL A 106 -0.15 -5.37 8.35
N TYR A 107 0.58 -6.08 9.20
CA TYR A 107 2.04 -6.14 9.14
C TYR A 107 2.52 -7.23 8.17
N PRO A 108 3.65 -6.99 7.48
CA PRO A 108 4.58 -5.86 7.63
C PRO A 108 4.22 -4.60 6.82
N ALA A 109 3.19 -4.61 5.98
CA ALA A 109 2.87 -3.48 5.10
C ALA A 109 2.57 -2.18 5.88
N ALA A 110 1.89 -2.28 7.02
CA ALA A 110 1.58 -1.15 7.89
C ALA A 110 2.83 -0.39 8.39
N GLN A 111 4.01 -1.03 8.41
CA GLN A 111 5.26 -0.42 8.87
C GLN A 111 5.81 0.65 7.91
N ILE A 112 5.44 0.60 6.62
CA ILE A 112 6.01 1.45 5.56
C ILE A 112 5.93 2.96 5.89
N PRO A 113 4.76 3.54 6.20
CA PRO A 113 4.69 4.97 6.55
C PRO A 113 5.48 5.31 7.81
N PHE A 114 5.50 4.44 8.82
CA PHE A 114 6.31 4.64 10.02
C PHE A 114 7.81 4.65 9.73
N THR A 115 8.26 3.88 8.74
CA THR A 115 9.66 3.91 8.29
C THR A 115 10.03 5.27 7.69
N THR A 116 9.12 5.92 6.96
CA THR A 116 9.34 7.29 6.47
C THR A 116 9.47 8.29 7.62
N LEU A 117 8.55 8.25 8.60
CA LEU A 117 8.60 9.09 9.80
C LEU A 117 9.92 8.91 10.57
N ALA A 118 10.36 7.67 10.75
CA ALA A 118 11.61 7.35 11.45
C ALA A 118 12.87 7.92 10.77
N THR A 119 12.77 8.29 9.48
CA THR A 119 13.85 8.93 8.71
C THR A 119 13.66 10.44 8.52
N GLY A 120 12.66 11.03 9.18
CA GLY A 120 12.35 12.47 9.12
C GLY A 120 11.63 12.89 7.84
N GLY A 121 11.09 11.94 7.06
CA GLY A 121 10.20 12.23 5.95
C GLY A 121 8.78 12.55 6.43
N ILE A 122 7.99 13.16 5.55
CA ILE A 122 6.60 13.54 5.84
C ILE A 122 5.65 12.38 5.49
N VAL A 123 4.66 12.13 6.33
CA VAL A 123 3.56 11.21 6.06
C VAL A 123 2.24 11.96 5.98
N ILE A 124 1.53 11.74 4.88
CA ILE A 124 0.16 12.20 4.68
C ILE A 124 -0.74 10.96 4.61
N GLU A 125 -1.65 10.83 5.57
CA GLU A 125 -2.70 9.82 5.54
C GLU A 125 -3.95 10.37 4.85
N ILE A 126 -4.48 9.64 3.88
CA ILE A 126 -5.75 9.91 3.20
C ILE A 126 -6.68 8.74 3.48
N ASN A 127 -7.59 8.92 4.44
CA ASN A 127 -8.54 7.89 4.82
C ASN A 127 -9.80 8.52 5.45
N PRO A 128 -11.01 8.07 5.10
CA PRO A 128 -12.25 8.64 5.66
C PRO A 128 -12.45 8.32 7.15
N VAL A 129 -11.69 7.37 7.70
CA VAL A 129 -11.73 6.96 9.10
C VAL A 129 -10.31 6.96 9.65
N ALA A 130 -10.15 7.43 10.90
CA ALA A 130 -8.85 7.39 11.57
C ALA A 130 -8.34 5.95 11.74
N THR A 131 -7.03 5.78 11.68
CA THR A 131 -6.31 4.51 11.85
C THR A 131 -5.23 4.68 12.90
N PRO A 132 -4.52 3.60 13.31
CA PRO A 132 -3.34 3.74 14.16
C PRO A 132 -2.25 4.63 13.56
N LEU A 133 -2.24 4.89 12.25
CA LEU A 133 -1.30 5.82 11.64
C LEU A 133 -1.65 7.29 11.91
N THR A 134 -2.94 7.60 12.14
CA THR A 134 -3.45 8.98 12.20
C THR A 134 -2.80 9.82 13.28
N GLU A 135 -2.46 9.23 14.42
CA GLU A 135 -1.81 9.95 15.53
C GLU A 135 -0.33 10.27 15.25
N HIS A 136 0.26 9.62 14.25
CA HIS A 136 1.67 9.76 13.88
C HIS A 136 1.90 10.49 12.56
N ALA A 137 0.89 10.53 11.68
CA ALA A 137 0.97 11.24 10.41
C ALA A 137 1.04 12.75 10.62
N ASP A 138 1.87 13.43 9.82
CA ASP A 138 1.97 14.89 9.85
C ASP A 138 0.69 15.55 9.36
N PHE A 139 0.00 14.89 8.42
CA PHE A 139 -1.30 15.32 7.93
C PHE A 139 -2.26 14.15 7.80
N HIS A 140 -3.50 14.34 8.25
CA HIS A 140 -4.61 13.42 8.00
C HIS A 140 -5.71 14.12 7.20
N VAL A 141 -6.00 13.59 6.00
CA VAL A 141 -7.08 14.01 5.13
C VAL A 141 -8.27 13.07 5.31
N CYS A 142 -9.24 13.51 6.10
CA CYS A 142 -10.47 12.78 6.38
C CYS A 142 -11.46 12.87 5.20
N ALA A 143 -11.22 12.11 4.14
CA ALA A 143 -12.11 12.02 2.98
C ALA A 143 -11.88 10.74 2.17
N PRO A 144 -12.81 10.35 1.28
CA PRO A 144 -12.57 9.29 0.31
C PRO A 144 -11.38 9.63 -0.61
N ALA A 145 -10.55 8.63 -0.92
CA ALA A 145 -9.37 8.79 -1.77
C ALA A 145 -9.70 9.40 -3.14
N THR A 146 -10.85 9.04 -3.72
CA THR A 146 -11.33 9.56 -5.01
C THR A 146 -11.53 11.08 -5.02
N ALA A 147 -11.85 11.68 -3.88
CA ALA A 147 -11.98 13.13 -3.75
C ALA A 147 -10.67 13.80 -3.30
N ALA A 148 -9.97 13.20 -2.33
CA ALA A 148 -8.79 13.79 -1.73
C ALA A 148 -7.54 13.74 -2.61
N VAL A 149 -7.30 12.63 -3.31
CA VAL A 149 -6.06 12.46 -4.08
C VAL A 149 -5.92 13.50 -5.21
N PRO A 150 -6.93 13.76 -6.06
CA PRO A 150 -6.81 14.80 -7.08
C PRO A 150 -6.57 16.19 -6.47
N ALA A 151 -7.27 16.51 -5.37
CA ALA A 151 -7.12 17.79 -4.67
C ALA A 151 -5.71 17.99 -4.07
N VAL A 152 -5.14 16.95 -3.46
CA VAL A 152 -3.78 16.98 -2.89
C VAL A 152 -2.72 17.08 -3.99
N LEU A 153 -2.91 16.42 -5.13
CA LEU A 153 -1.96 16.43 -6.24
C LEU A 153 -2.13 17.65 -7.17
N GLY A 154 -3.12 18.51 -6.94
CA GLY A 154 -3.43 19.64 -7.82
C GLY A 154 -3.95 19.23 -9.20
N ALA A 155 -4.37 17.97 -9.37
CA ALA A 155 -5.04 17.51 -10.57
C ALA A 155 -6.52 17.90 -10.46
N GLY A 156 -6.94 18.93 -11.20
CA GLY A 156 -8.35 19.29 -11.33
C GLY A 156 -9.17 18.13 -11.90
N PRO A 157 -10.51 18.14 -11.73
CA PRO A 157 -11.35 17.12 -12.35
C PRO A 157 -11.08 17.10 -13.86
N SER A 158 -10.74 15.93 -14.39
CA SER A 158 -10.58 15.67 -15.83
C SER A 158 -11.92 15.73 -16.55
#